data_AF-A0A7C3L3L9-F1
#
_entry.id   AF-A0A7C3L3L9-F1
#
_cell.length_a   1.000
_cell.length_b   1.000
_cell.length_c   1.000
_cell.angle_alpha   90.00
_cell.angle_beta   90.00
_cell.angle_gamma   90.00
#
_symmetry.space_group_name_H-M   'P 1'
#
loop_
_entity.id
_entity.type
_entity.pdbx_description
1 polymer ?
#
loop_
_entity_poly.entity_id
_entity_poly.type
_entity_poly.pdbx_seq_one_letter_code
_entity_poly.pdbx_strand_id
1 'polypeptide(L)'
;MMRLGKRVVFWILSLGVLGGLWADPSQARDFKVYGYATPHEGETELVYWVDYFAKPNKTYDYFGKTVDKERLWRHTFEIEYGVTDRWTLAYYADFEQPTGEDFKYVQSRAV
;
A
#
# COMPACT_ATOMS: atom_id res chain seq x y z
N MET A 1 21.09 -7.48 -49.96
CA MET A 1 20.06 -8.45 -49.52
C MET A 1 20.00 -8.41 -47.99
N MET A 2 18.94 -7.81 -47.43
CA MET A 2 18.77 -7.51 -46.00
C MET A 2 18.56 -8.77 -45.14
N ARG A 3 19.19 -8.82 -43.97
CA ARG A 3 18.71 -9.62 -42.81
C ARG A 3 18.83 -8.78 -41.54
N LEU A 4 17.72 -8.15 -41.17
CA LEU A 4 17.55 -7.48 -39.88
C LEU A 4 17.24 -8.56 -38.82
N GLY A 5 18.27 -8.97 -38.07
CA GLY A 5 18.21 -10.09 -37.12
C GLY A 5 18.01 -9.64 -35.68
N LYS A 6 16.76 -9.73 -35.20
CA LYS A 6 16.35 -10.13 -33.84
C LYS A 6 17.37 -9.86 -32.71
N ARG A 7 17.49 -8.63 -32.20
CA ARG A 7 18.27 -8.33 -30.98
C ARG A 7 17.63 -7.34 -29.99
N VAL A 8 16.35 -7.01 -30.12
CA VAL A 8 15.74 -5.89 -29.36
C VAL A 8 14.56 -6.32 -28.46
N VAL A 9 14.50 -7.57 -28.00
CA VAL A 9 13.40 -8.04 -27.13
C VAL A 9 13.91 -8.72 -25.85
N PHE A 10 14.99 -8.21 -25.25
CA PHE A 10 15.51 -8.79 -23.99
C PHE A 10 15.91 -7.77 -22.92
N TRP A 11 15.60 -6.48 -23.08
CA TRP A 11 16.02 -5.44 -22.12
C TRP A 11 14.88 -4.71 -21.39
N ILE A 12 13.62 -5.15 -21.51
CA ILE A 12 12.50 -4.51 -20.79
C ILE A 12 12.21 -5.20 -19.44
N LEU A 13 12.61 -6.48 -19.26
CA LEU A 13 12.34 -7.23 -18.03
C LEU A 13 13.33 -6.96 -16.88
N SER A 14 14.40 -6.19 -17.11
CA SER A 14 15.43 -5.91 -16.09
C SER A 14 15.23 -4.59 -15.35
N LEU A 15 14.38 -3.69 -15.85
CA LEU A 15 14.16 -2.35 -15.27
C LEU A 15 13.14 -2.32 -14.14
N GLY A 16 12.22 -3.30 -14.09
CA GLY A 16 11.21 -3.39 -13.02
C GLY A 16 11.73 -3.89 -11.68
N VAL A 17 12.89 -4.56 -11.65
CA VAL A 17 13.44 -5.19 -10.43
C VAL A 17 14.43 -4.29 -9.69
N LEU A 18 15.00 -3.27 -10.35
CA LEU A 18 16.02 -2.38 -9.76
C LEU A 18 15.44 -1.14 -9.03
N GLY A 19 14.14 -0.91 -9.10
CA GLY A 19 13.48 0.21 -8.38
C GLY A 19 13.35 -0.01 -6.87
N GLY A 20 13.60 -1.22 -6.36
CA GLY A 20 13.41 -1.58 -4.95
C GLY A 20 14.55 -1.18 -4.00
N LEU A 21 15.59 -0.49 -4.46
CA LEU A 21 16.79 -0.20 -3.67
C LEU A 21 16.72 1.09 -2.83
N TRP A 22 15.60 1.80 -2.88
CA TRP A 22 15.31 2.95 -2.01
C TRP A 22 14.06 2.64 -1.17
N ALA A 23 14.08 1.53 -0.45
CA ALA A 23 13.06 1.27 0.55
C ALA A 23 13.40 2.09 1.80
N ASP A 24 12.62 3.15 2.05
CA ASP A 24 12.66 3.86 3.33
C ASP A 24 12.47 2.86 4.48
N PRO A 25 13.10 3.09 5.66
CA PRO A 25 12.95 2.21 6.80
C PRO A 25 11.46 2.06 7.16
N SER A 26 10.89 0.91 6.84
CA SER A 26 9.49 0.62 7.09
C SER A 26 9.29 0.38 8.58
N GLN A 27 8.60 1.30 9.27
CA GLN A 27 8.15 1.03 10.63
C GLN A 27 6.94 0.07 10.61
N ALA A 28 6.83 -0.78 11.63
CA ALA A 28 5.63 -1.61 11.82
C ALA A 28 4.44 -0.68 12.10
N ARG A 29 3.45 -0.68 11.22
CA ARG A 29 2.39 0.34 11.18
C ARG A 29 1.01 -0.16 11.60
N ASP A 30 0.92 -1.22 12.39
CA ASP A 30 -0.34 -1.75 12.93
C ASP A 30 -1.37 -2.05 11.82
N PHE A 31 -0.92 -2.59 10.68
CA PHE A 31 -1.83 -2.96 9.60
C PHE A 31 -2.69 -4.15 9.99
N LYS A 32 -3.96 -4.08 9.63
CA LYS A 32 -4.89 -5.18 9.76
C LYS A 32 -4.78 -6.06 8.51
N VAL A 33 -4.72 -7.36 8.71
CA VAL A 33 -4.88 -8.37 7.67
C VAL A 33 -6.22 -9.03 7.94
N TYR A 34 -7.16 -8.93 7.00
CA TYR A 34 -8.52 -9.45 7.15
C TYR A 34 -8.73 -10.78 6.40
N GLY A 35 -9.94 -11.34 6.57
CA GLY A 35 -10.25 -12.76 6.43
C GLY A 35 -10.01 -13.36 5.04
N TYR A 36 -10.06 -14.70 4.97
CA TYR A 36 -9.71 -15.49 3.79
C TYR A 36 -10.61 -15.28 2.56
N ALA A 37 -11.75 -14.60 2.71
CA ALA A 37 -12.71 -14.43 1.63
C ALA A 37 -12.24 -13.30 0.72
N THR A 38 -12.16 -13.58 -0.58
CA THR A 38 -11.76 -12.64 -1.63
C THR A 38 -12.84 -12.56 -2.70
N PRO A 39 -12.91 -11.48 -3.50
CA PRO A 39 -13.87 -11.39 -4.60
C PRO A 39 -13.76 -12.56 -5.59
N HIS A 40 -14.89 -12.97 -6.18
CA HIS A 40 -14.90 -13.98 -7.26
C HIS A 40 -14.25 -13.45 -8.54
N GLU A 41 -13.99 -14.34 -9.50
CA GLU A 41 -13.50 -13.95 -10.82
C GLU A 41 -14.37 -12.84 -11.46
N GLY A 42 -13.73 -11.72 -11.79
CA GLY A 42 -14.36 -10.55 -12.39
C GLY A 42 -15.03 -9.60 -11.40
N GLU A 43 -15.10 -9.94 -10.11
CA GLU A 43 -15.67 -9.07 -9.10
C GLU A 43 -14.68 -8.00 -8.64
N THR A 44 -15.20 -6.82 -8.34
CA THR A 44 -14.45 -5.71 -7.76
C THR A 44 -15.09 -5.33 -6.45
N GLU A 45 -14.29 -5.24 -5.39
CA GLU A 45 -14.73 -4.79 -4.07
C GLU A 45 -14.03 -3.48 -3.70
N LEU A 46 -14.76 -2.56 -3.08
CA LEU A 46 -14.24 -1.29 -2.58
C LEU A 46 -14.51 -1.22 -1.09
N VAL A 47 -13.45 -1.09 -0.31
CA VAL A 47 -13.51 -1.06 1.15
C VAL A 47 -12.93 0.25 1.67
N TYR A 48 -13.54 0.77 2.73
CA TYR A 48 -13.07 1.93 3.46
C TYR A 48 -13.02 1.65 4.96
N TRP A 49 -11.84 1.85 5.55
CA TRP A 49 -11.63 1.72 6.99
C TRP A 49 -11.27 3.04 7.64
N VAL A 50 -11.80 3.23 8.83
CA VAL A 50 -11.46 4.33 9.72
C VAL A 50 -11.06 3.77 11.08
N ASP A 51 -9.83 4.03 11.48
CA ASP A 51 -9.30 3.65 12.78
C ASP A 51 -9.06 4.90 13.63
N TYR A 52 -9.44 4.82 14.91
CA TYR A 52 -9.15 5.84 15.90
C TYR A 52 -8.31 5.27 17.04
N PHE A 53 -7.11 5.83 17.22
CA PHE A 53 -6.18 5.38 18.24
C PHE A 53 -6.37 6.19 19.52
N ALA A 54 -7.25 5.74 20.42
CA ALA A 54 -7.66 6.55 21.57
C ALA A 54 -6.53 6.87 22.56
N LYS A 55 -5.76 5.87 23.04
CA LYS A 55 -4.66 6.03 24.02
C LYS A 55 -3.56 4.98 23.82
N PRO A 56 -2.83 5.00 22.69
CA PRO A 56 -1.79 4.01 22.42
C PRO A 56 -0.51 4.21 23.26
N ASN A 57 -0.34 5.37 23.94
CA ASN A 57 0.85 5.75 24.70
C ASN A 57 2.16 5.52 23.92
N LYS A 58 2.18 5.93 22.65
CA LYS A 58 3.29 5.66 21.72
C LYS A 58 3.49 6.86 20.80
N THR A 59 4.73 7.27 20.60
CA THR A 59 5.11 8.28 19.59
C THR A 59 5.64 7.61 18.32
N TYR A 60 5.62 8.34 17.21
CA TYR A 60 6.19 7.90 15.94
C TYR A 60 6.70 9.07 15.11
N ASP A 61 7.54 8.77 14.11
CA ASP A 61 7.93 9.76 13.11
C ASP A 61 6.79 9.98 12.11
N TYR A 62 6.39 11.24 11.96
CA TYR A 62 5.41 11.71 11.01
C TYR A 62 6.03 12.82 10.15
N PHE A 63 6.65 12.41 9.04
CA PHE A 63 7.31 13.30 8.08
C PHE A 63 8.42 14.15 8.71
N GLY A 64 9.32 13.51 9.48
CA GLY A 64 10.45 14.15 10.14
C GLY A 64 10.11 14.86 11.45
N LYS A 65 8.87 14.72 11.94
CA LYS A 65 8.44 15.18 13.26
C LYS A 65 8.11 13.99 14.14
N THR A 66 8.58 13.99 15.38
CA THR A 66 8.06 13.04 16.38
C THR A 66 6.71 13.54 16.89
N VAL A 67 5.66 12.75 16.69
CA VAL A 67 4.29 13.08 17.11
C VAL A 67 3.69 11.97 17.98
N ASP A 68 2.71 12.33 18.81
CA ASP A 68 1.94 11.35 19.58
C ASP A 68 0.93 10.63 18.69
N LYS A 69 0.80 9.32 18.87
CA LYS A 69 -0.22 8.49 18.21
C LYS A 69 -1.57 8.56 18.94
N GLU A 70 -1.63 9.20 20.10
CA GLU A 70 -2.86 9.48 20.83
C GLU A 70 -3.82 10.34 20.00
N ARG A 71 -5.06 9.84 19.92
CA ARG A 71 -6.18 10.40 19.18
C ARG A 71 -5.89 10.56 17.68
N LEU A 72 -5.01 9.71 17.13
CA LEU A 72 -4.75 9.61 15.68
C LEU A 72 -5.99 9.05 14.97
N TRP A 73 -6.37 9.71 13.88
CA TRP A 73 -7.27 9.13 12.87
C TRP A 73 -6.46 8.52 11.73
N ARG A 74 -6.83 7.31 11.32
CA ARG A 74 -6.28 6.65 10.13
C ARG A 74 -7.41 6.26 9.20
N HIS A 75 -7.19 6.51 7.92
CA HIS A 75 -8.12 6.22 6.83
C HIS A 75 -7.43 5.30 5.85
N THR A 76 -8.07 4.19 5.50
CA THR A 76 -7.56 3.25 4.50
C THR A 76 -8.63 3.06 3.45
N PHE A 77 -8.25 3.26 2.19
CA PHE A 77 -9.07 2.89 1.04
C PHE A 77 -8.45 1.64 0.42
N GLU A 78 -9.28 0.67 0.11
CA GLU A 78 -8.89 -0.58 -0.53
C GLU A 78 -9.76 -0.83 -1.75
N ILE A 79 -9.13 -1.22 -2.84
CA ILE A 79 -9.80 -1.79 -4.00
C ILE A 79 -9.23 -3.18 -4.27
N GLU A 80 -10.12 -4.15 -4.38
CA GLU A 80 -9.79 -5.53 -4.71
C GLU A 80 -10.41 -5.93 -6.03
N TYR A 81 -9.71 -6.76 -6.79
CA TYR A 81 -10.20 -7.36 -8.03
C TYR A 81 -9.89 -8.85 -8.08
N GLY A 82 -10.93 -9.67 -8.19
CA GLY A 82 -10.80 -11.10 -8.40
C GLY A 82 -10.36 -11.39 -9.84
N VAL A 83 -9.09 -11.77 -10.02
CA VAL A 83 -8.54 -12.14 -11.33
C VAL A 83 -9.03 -13.53 -11.74
N THR A 84 -9.13 -14.44 -10.76
CA THR A 84 -9.74 -15.77 -10.85
C THR A 84 -10.31 -16.11 -9.47
N ASP A 85 -11.10 -17.18 -9.35
CA ASP A 85 -11.53 -17.71 -8.03
C ASP A 85 -10.38 -18.21 -7.12
N ARG A 86 -9.11 -18.04 -7.53
CA ARG A 86 -7.91 -18.38 -6.75
C ARG A 86 -6.93 -17.23 -6.58
N TRP A 87 -7.11 -16.13 -7.32
CA TRP A 87 -6.16 -15.02 -7.36
C TRP A 87 -6.91 -13.70 -7.33
N THR A 88 -6.50 -12.84 -6.40
CA THR A 88 -7.03 -11.51 -6.23
C THR A 88 -5.86 -10.54 -6.19
N LEU A 89 -6.07 -9.35 -6.74
CA LEU A 89 -5.18 -8.21 -6.59
C LEU A 89 -5.84 -7.21 -5.67
N ALA A 90 -5.10 -6.68 -4.70
CA ALA A 90 -5.57 -5.64 -3.82
C ALA A 90 -4.65 -4.42 -3.89
N TYR A 91 -5.22 -3.22 -3.86
CA TYR A 91 -4.49 -1.97 -3.73
C TYR A 91 -5.04 -1.15 -2.56
N TYR A 92 -4.14 -0.64 -1.73
CA TYR A 92 -4.44 0.16 -0.56
C TYR A 92 -3.83 1.55 -0.67
N ALA A 93 -4.55 2.55 -0.18
CA ALA A 93 -4.03 3.88 0.08
C ALA A 93 -4.31 4.29 1.53
N ASP A 94 -3.26 4.58 2.28
CA ASP A 94 -3.31 4.86 3.71
C ASP A 94 -3.05 6.34 3.99
N PHE A 95 -3.91 6.95 4.80
CA PHE A 95 -3.80 8.33 5.25
C PHE A 95 -3.90 8.42 6.77
N GLU A 96 -3.20 9.38 7.36
CA GLU A 96 -3.15 9.59 8.81
C GLU A 96 -3.25 11.07 9.17
N GLN A 97 -3.93 11.35 10.28
CA GLN A 97 -4.05 12.67 10.89
C GLN A 97 -3.84 12.58 12.41
N PRO A 98 -2.59 12.73 12.88
CA PRO A 98 -2.30 12.91 14.31
C PRO A 98 -2.99 14.16 14.87
N THR A 99 -3.17 14.21 16.20
CA THR A 99 -3.74 15.40 16.83
C THR A 99 -2.83 16.61 16.64
N GLY A 100 -3.37 17.67 16.06
CA GLY A 100 -2.63 18.91 15.81
C GLY A 100 -1.77 18.92 14.54
N GLU A 101 -1.80 17.85 13.75
CA GLU A 101 -1.12 17.78 12.45
C GLU A 101 -2.15 17.68 11.29
N ASP A 102 -1.67 17.90 10.07
CA ASP A 102 -2.49 17.81 8.86
C ASP A 102 -2.87 16.36 8.53
N PHE A 103 -3.94 16.18 7.75
CA PHE A 103 -4.24 14.91 7.11
C PHE A 103 -3.26 14.67 5.95
N LYS A 104 -2.50 13.57 5.98
CA LYS A 104 -1.53 13.26 4.92
C LYS A 104 -1.64 11.83 4.43
N TYR A 105 -1.39 11.67 3.13
CA TYR A 105 -1.05 10.39 2.53
C TYR A 105 0.23 9.87 3.14
N VAL A 106 0.25 8.62 3.56
CA VAL A 106 1.44 8.03 4.18
C VAL A 106 2.08 6.97 3.28
N GLN A 107 1.27 6.11 2.66
CA GLN A 107 1.78 5.08 1.75
C GLN A 107 0.67 4.46 0.90
N SER A 108 1.10 3.65 -0.06
CA SER A 108 0.26 2.71 -0.79
C SER A 108 0.84 1.30 -0.68
N ARG A 109 -0.02 0.30 -0.76
CA ARG A 109 0.35 -1.12 -0.77
C ARG A 109 -0.36 -1.81 -1.92
N ALA A 110 0.29 -2.79 -2.53
CA ALA A 110 -0.32 -3.70 -3.48
C ALA A 110 0.00 -5.14 -3.06
N VAL A 111 -1.00 -6.02 -3.08
CA VAL A 111 -0.89 -7.43 -2.69
C VAL A 111 -1.47 -8.30 -3.80
#